data_AF-A0A3D4XGW8-F1
#
_entry.id   AF-A0A3D4XGW8-F1
#
_cell.length_a   1.000
_cell.length_b   1.000
_cell.length_c   1.000
_cell.angle_alpha   90.00
_cell.angle_beta   90.00
_cell.angle_gamma   90.00
#
_symmetry.space_group_name_H-M   'P 1'
#
loop_
_entity.id
_entity.type
_entity.pdbx_description
1 polymer ?
#
loop_
_entity_poly.entity_id
_entity_poly.type
_entity_poly.pdbx_seq_one_letter_code
_entity_poly.pdbx_strand_id
1 'polypeptide(L)'
;MLTVQMIDINRVHLAISGLSDIDKNKTVKKGLRQASKFLANKGKSNLKNIKSGNLFSSLISKVKRKRLGALAGFGSLGKHAHLIDSGTDKRYTARGFYRGQIAGNNF
;
A
#
# COMPACT_ATOMS: atom_id res chain seq x y z
N MET A 1 -7.36 -38.72 31.28
CA MET A 1 -6.45 -37.65 31.74
C MET A 1 -5.57 -37.26 30.55
N LEU A 2 -5.79 -36.08 29.96
CA LEU A 2 -5.03 -35.60 28.79
C LEU A 2 -3.68 -35.07 29.27
N THR A 3 -2.61 -35.81 29.01
CA THR A 3 -1.22 -35.42 29.31
C THR A 3 -0.68 -34.60 28.14
N VAL A 4 -0.74 -33.27 28.27
CA VAL A 4 -0.05 -32.36 27.34
C VAL A 4 1.46 -32.51 27.60
N GLN A 5 2.20 -32.99 26.61
CA GLN A 5 3.66 -33.04 26.72
C GLN A 5 4.19 -31.61 26.84
N MET A 6 4.97 -31.34 27.89
CA MET A 6 5.72 -30.10 28.17
C MET A 6 6.84 -29.86 27.14
N ILE A 7 6.60 -30.18 25.88
CA ILE A 7 7.45 -29.77 24.77
C ILE A 7 6.87 -28.41 24.36
N ASP A 8 7.69 -27.38 24.51
CA ASP A 8 7.56 -26.10 23.81
C ASP A 8 6.65 -24.99 24.32
N ILE A 9 6.24 -24.97 25.59
CA ILE A 9 5.68 -23.72 26.17
C ILE A 9 6.64 -22.53 25.94
N ASN A 10 7.95 -22.76 26.08
CA ASN A 10 8.97 -21.72 25.85
C ASN A 10 9.07 -21.31 24.37
N ARG A 11 8.97 -22.23 23.41
CA ARG A 11 8.96 -21.88 21.97
C ARG A 11 7.68 -21.16 21.58
N VAL A 12 6.54 -21.54 22.14
CA VAL A 12 5.27 -20.82 21.95
C VAL A 12 5.37 -19.40 22.49
N HIS A 13 5.91 -19.22 23.70
CA HIS A 13 6.15 -17.87 24.25
C HIS A 13 7.13 -17.04 23.42
N LEU A 14 8.20 -17.64 22.90
CA LEU A 14 9.14 -16.99 21.98
C LEU A 14 8.48 -16.61 20.64
N ALA A 15 7.59 -17.45 20.11
CA ALA A 15 6.84 -17.14 18.90
C ALA A 15 5.86 -15.98 19.13
N ILE A 16 5.15 -15.98 20.27
CA ILE A 16 4.22 -14.91 20.66
C ILE A 16 4.96 -13.58 20.88
N SER A 17 6.12 -13.60 21.54
CA SER A 17 6.93 -12.40 21.74
C SER A 17 7.48 -11.85 20.41
N GLY A 18 7.94 -12.72 19.52
CA GLY A 18 8.33 -12.36 18.15
C GLY A 18 7.19 -11.75 17.34
N LEU A 19 5.96 -12.24 17.53
CA LEU A 19 4.76 -11.69 16.91
C LEU A 19 4.40 -10.32 17.49
N SER A 20 4.55 -10.13 18.81
CA SER A 20 4.32 -8.86 19.49
C SER A 20 5.25 -7.75 18.99
N ASP A 21 6.48 -8.09 18.60
CA ASP A 21 7.49 -7.13 18.14
C ASP A 21 7.65 -7.11 16.60
N ILE A 22 6.74 -7.72 15.86
CA ILE A 22 6.80 -7.78 14.39
C ILE A 22 6.79 -6.40 13.74
N ASP A 23 6.13 -5.41 14.37
CA ASP A 23 6.07 -4.04 13.91
C ASP A 23 7.39 -3.28 14.15
N LYS A 24 8.29 -3.78 15.00
CA LYS A 24 9.65 -3.26 15.23
C LYS A 24 10.68 -3.90 14.31
N ASN A 25 10.39 -5.09 13.76
CA ASN A 25 11.31 -5.83 12.90
C ASN A 25 11.74 -5.01 11.66
N LYS A 26 13.06 -4.85 11.49
CA LYS A 26 13.67 -4.05 10.41
C LYS A 26 13.37 -4.62 9.01
N THR A 27 13.38 -5.95 8.87
CA THR A 27 13.11 -6.64 7.60
C THR A 27 11.67 -6.43 7.17
N VAL A 28 10.72 -6.59 8.10
CA VAL A 28 9.30 -6.33 7.86
C VAL A 28 9.06 -4.87 7.46
N LYS A 29 9.65 -3.90 8.18
CA LYS A 29 9.59 -2.48 7.80
C LYS A 29 10.19 -2.21 6.41
N LYS A 30 11.28 -2.88 6.05
CA LYS A 30 11.92 -2.75 4.73
C LYS A 30 11.00 -3.27 3.62
N GLY A 31 10.37 -4.42 3.82
CA GLY A 31 9.37 -4.97 2.89
C GLY A 31 8.17 -4.03 2.71
N LEU A 32 7.59 -3.55 3.82
CA LEU A 32 6.50 -2.57 3.79
C LEU A 32 6.88 -1.27 3.07
N ARG A 33 8.11 -0.80 3.26
CA ARG A 33 8.63 0.39 2.56
C ARG A 33 8.75 0.16 1.05
N GLN A 34 9.28 -1.00 0.64
CA GLN A 34 9.39 -1.33 -0.77
C GLN A 34 8.01 -1.48 -1.43
N ALA A 35 7.09 -2.19 -0.79
CA ALA A 35 5.72 -2.38 -1.30
C ALA A 35 4.98 -1.05 -1.45
N SER A 36 5.00 -0.19 -0.41
CA SER A 36 4.35 1.12 -0.49
C SER A 36 5.01 2.05 -1.50
N LYS A 37 6.34 2.01 -1.66
CA LYS A 37 7.04 2.78 -2.70
C LYS A 37 6.68 2.29 -4.10
N PHE A 38 6.54 0.98 -4.31
CA PHE A 38 6.07 0.41 -5.57
C PHE A 38 4.67 0.91 -5.92
N LEU A 39 3.73 0.85 -4.98
CA LEU A 39 2.36 1.36 -5.17
C LEU A 39 2.35 2.85 -5.51
N ALA A 40 3.14 3.67 -4.80
CA ALA A 40 3.26 5.08 -5.12
C ALA A 40 3.86 5.30 -6.53
N ASN A 41 4.93 4.60 -6.89
CA ASN A 41 5.51 4.73 -8.23
C ASN A 41 4.53 4.32 -9.33
N LYS A 42 3.73 3.26 -9.10
CA LYS A 42 2.69 2.84 -10.03
C LYS A 42 1.59 3.90 -10.15
N GLY A 43 1.12 4.47 -9.04
CA GLY A 43 0.15 5.57 -9.07
C GLY A 43 0.66 6.79 -9.84
N LYS A 44 1.94 7.14 -9.70
CA LYS A 44 2.57 8.22 -10.48
C LYS A 44 2.55 7.94 -11.97
N SER A 45 2.73 6.68 -12.38
CA SER A 45 2.67 6.30 -13.80
C SER A 45 1.26 6.42 -14.41
N ASN A 46 0.21 6.45 -13.57
CA ASN A 46 -1.17 6.61 -14.02
C ASN A 46 -1.57 8.09 -14.20
N LEU A 47 -0.70 9.03 -13.83
CA LEU A 47 -0.90 10.46 -14.06
C LEU A 47 -0.49 10.78 -15.50
N LYS A 48 -1.48 10.90 -16.41
CA LYS A 48 -1.25 11.03 -17.86
C LYS A 48 -0.28 12.16 -18.26
N ASN A 49 -0.44 13.34 -17.65
CA ASN A 49 0.20 14.57 -18.15
C ASN A 49 1.00 15.34 -17.08
N ILE A 50 1.12 14.79 -15.86
CA ILE A 50 1.74 15.50 -14.74
C ILE A 50 2.93 14.67 -14.24
N LYS A 51 4.12 15.02 -14.74
CA LYS A 51 5.40 14.44 -14.33
C LYS A 51 6.14 15.28 -13.27
N SER A 52 5.57 16.42 -12.88
CA SER A 52 6.14 17.39 -11.94
C SER A 52 5.04 18.19 -11.22
N GLY A 53 5.40 18.96 -10.19
CA GLY A 53 4.47 19.83 -9.46
C GLY A 53 3.76 19.19 -8.26
N ASN A 54 2.83 19.93 -7.65
CA ASN A 54 2.23 19.60 -6.36
C ASN A 54 1.50 18.25 -6.37
N LEU A 55 0.79 17.92 -7.45
CA LEU A 55 0.05 16.66 -7.54
C LEU A 55 1.00 15.45 -7.62
N PHE A 56 2.01 15.50 -8.48
CA PHE A 56 3.00 14.43 -8.60
C PHE A 56 3.79 14.22 -7.31
N SER A 57 4.15 15.32 -6.63
CA SER A 57 4.84 15.29 -5.35
C SER A 57 3.94 14.84 -4.19
N SER A 58 2.62 15.03 -4.30
CA SER A 58 1.67 14.65 -3.27
C SER A 58 1.46 13.14 -3.15
N LEU A 59 1.81 12.35 -4.16
CA LEU A 59 1.72 10.90 -4.07
C LEU A 59 2.90 10.34 -3.26
N ILE A 60 2.62 9.97 -2.01
CA ILE A 60 3.60 9.61 -0.99
C ILE A 60 3.47 8.15 -0.57
N SER A 61 4.56 7.62 -0.01
CA SER A 61 4.58 6.32 0.68
C SER A 61 5.07 6.52 2.12
N LYS A 62 4.40 5.90 3.09
CA LYS A 62 4.71 6.06 4.52
C LYS A 62 4.48 4.76 5.29
N VAL A 63 5.54 4.23 5.90
CA VAL A 63 5.43 3.11 6.85
C VAL A 63 4.96 3.64 8.20
N LYS A 64 3.97 2.97 8.83
CA LYS A 64 3.47 3.34 10.16
C LYS A 64 4.56 3.08 11.21
N ARG A 65 4.69 4.00 12.17
CA ARG A 65 5.78 3.94 13.18
C ARG A 65 5.48 2.98 14.34
N LYS A 66 4.23 2.93 14.80
CA LYS A 66 3.77 2.22 16.01
C LYS A 66 2.83 1.04 15.72
N ARG A 67 2.68 0.67 14.44
CA ARG A 67 1.73 -0.35 13.97
C ARG A 67 2.29 -1.01 12.72
N LEU A 68 1.99 -2.29 12.55
CA LEU A 68 2.31 -3.01 11.33
C LEU A 68 1.48 -2.45 10.16
N GLY A 69 2.15 -1.94 9.13
CA GLY A 69 1.51 -1.48 7.90
C GLY A 69 2.18 -0.28 7.26
N ALA A 70 1.80 -0.01 6.01
CA ALA A 70 2.23 1.16 5.26
C ALA A 70 1.06 1.77 4.49
N LEU A 71 1.20 3.05 4.14
CA LEU A 71 0.27 3.83 3.37
C LEU A 71 0.94 4.22 2.06
N ALA A 72 0.19 4.20 0.97
CA ALA A 72 0.60 4.72 -0.33
C ALA A 72 -0.60 5.44 -0.97
N GLY A 73 -0.42 6.67 -1.41
CA GLY A 73 -1.50 7.46 -2.01
C GLY A 73 -1.26 8.96 -1.96
N PHE A 74 -2.30 9.73 -2.29
CA PHE A 74 -2.25 11.18 -2.30
C PHE A 74 -2.29 11.77 -0.88
N GLY A 75 -1.34 12.66 -0.58
CA GLY A 75 -1.29 13.45 0.64
C GLY A 75 -2.10 14.74 0.53
N SER A 76 -1.87 15.68 1.47
CA SER A 76 -2.62 16.94 1.59
C SER A 76 -2.60 17.83 0.33
N LEU A 77 -1.56 17.73 -0.49
CA LEU A 77 -1.40 18.49 -1.73
C LEU A 77 -2.14 17.87 -2.93
N GLY A 78 -2.72 16.68 -2.79
CA GLY A 78 -3.36 15.92 -3.87
C GLY A 78 -4.89 15.93 -3.86
N LYS A 79 -5.53 16.97 -3.30
CA LYS A 79 -7.00 17.04 -3.12
C LYS A 79 -7.80 16.81 -4.41
N HIS A 80 -7.26 17.24 -5.54
CA HIS A 80 -7.89 17.14 -6.86
C HIS A 80 -7.36 15.97 -7.70
N ALA A 81 -6.72 14.98 -7.08
CA ALA A 81 -6.16 13.83 -7.80
C ALA A 81 -7.20 13.05 -8.61
N HIS A 82 -8.42 12.93 -8.10
CA HIS A 82 -9.55 12.27 -8.77
C HIS A 82 -9.90 12.90 -10.12
N LEU A 83 -9.46 14.15 -10.37
CA LEU A 83 -9.70 14.81 -11.64
C LEU A 83 -8.72 14.36 -12.72
N ILE A 84 -7.57 13.78 -12.40
CA ILE A 84 -6.48 13.56 -13.38
C ILE A 84 -5.94 12.13 -13.34
N ASP A 85 -6.16 11.40 -12.23
CA ASP A 85 -5.82 9.99 -12.14
C ASP A 85 -6.73 9.14 -13.04
N SER A 86 -6.12 8.34 -13.90
CA SER A 86 -6.82 7.39 -14.76
C SER A 86 -7.30 6.14 -14.02
N GLY A 87 -7.01 6.03 -12.72
CA GLY A 87 -7.31 4.84 -11.93
C GLY A 87 -6.37 3.69 -12.30
N THR A 88 -6.53 2.53 -11.67
CA THR A 88 -5.61 1.38 -11.86
C THR A 88 -6.16 0.29 -12.76
N ASP A 89 -7.48 0.28 -13.00
CA ASP A 89 -8.14 -0.87 -13.63
C ASP A 89 -8.84 -0.53 -14.93
N LYS A 90 -8.90 -1.52 -15.82
CA LYS A 90 -9.63 -1.46 -17.08
C LYS A 90 -11.11 -1.64 -16.80
N ARG A 91 -11.95 -0.82 -17.44
CA ARG A 91 -13.40 -0.92 -17.29
C ARG A 91 -13.99 -1.78 -18.39
N TYR A 92 -14.91 -2.66 -18.00
CA TYR A 92 -15.70 -3.49 -18.90
C TYR A 92 -17.18 -3.32 -18.58
N THR A 93 -18.05 -3.54 -19.57
CA THR A 93 -19.49 -3.60 -19.32
C THR A 93 -19.88 -4.95 -18.73
N ALA A 94 -21.12 -5.06 -18.21
CA ALA A 94 -21.69 -6.35 -17.80
C ALA A 94 -21.72 -7.39 -18.95
N ARG A 95 -21.67 -6.94 -20.21
CA ARG A 95 -21.58 -7.78 -21.41
C ARG A 95 -20.15 -8.05 -21.88
N GLY A 96 -19.12 -7.64 -21.12
CA GLY A 96 -17.71 -7.89 -21.41
C GLY A 96 -17.04 -6.90 -22.37
N PHE A 97 -17.75 -5.87 -22.85
CA PHE A 97 -17.16 -4.90 -23.78
C PHE A 97 -16.19 -3.95 -23.07
N TYR A 98 -14.99 -3.78 -23.62
CA TYR A 98 -13.97 -2.86 -23.10
C TYR A 98 -14.42 -1.39 -23.21
N ARG A 99 -14.28 -0.63 -22.12
CA ARG A 99 -14.65 0.79 -22.01
C ARG A 99 -13.47 1.70 -21.70
N GLY A 100 -12.25 1.20 -21.86
CA GLY A 100 -11.07 1.98 -21.50
C GLY A 100 -10.82 1.98 -20.00
N GLN A 101 -9.80 2.72 -19.59
CA GLN A 101 -9.51 3.05 -18.20
C GLN A 101 -10.32 4.32 -17.80
N ILE A 102 -10.34 4.73 -16.53
CA ILE A 102 -11.01 6.00 -16.17
C ILE A 102 -10.30 7.12 -16.94
N ALA A 103 -11.07 7.97 -17.62
CA ALA A 103 -10.51 9.13 -18.28
C ALA A 103 -10.23 10.20 -17.21
N GLY A 104 -8.95 10.53 -17.00
CA GLY A 104 -8.60 11.76 -16.30
C GLY A 104 -9.09 12.97 -17.11
N ASN A 105 -9.60 13.97 -16.42
CA ASN A 105 -10.02 15.24 -17.00
C ASN A 105 -8.81 16.01 -17.53
N ASN A 106 -9.01 16.70 -18.65
CA ASN A 106 -8.01 17.59 -19.25
C ASN A 106 -8.47 19.02 -18.97
N PHE A 107 -7.75 19.74 -18.12
CA PHE A 107 -7.91 21.18 -17.93
C PHE A 107 -6.77 21.92 -18.65
#